data_AF-A0A818LNC5-F1
#
_entry.id   AF-A0A818LNC5-F1
#
_cell.length_a   1.000
_cell.length_b   1.000
_cell.length_c   1.000
_cell.angle_alpha   90.00
_cell.angle_beta   90.00
_cell.angle_gamma   90.00
#
_symmetry.space_group_name_H-M   'P 1'
#
loop_
_entity.id
_entity.type
_entity.pdbx_description
1 polymer ?
#
loop_
_entity_poly.entity_id
_entity_poly.type
_entity_poly.pdbx_seq_one_letter_code
_entity_poly.pdbx_strand_id
1 'polypeptide(L)'
;MVTMLAAIYVTYFAFASLSFNVAQQQQSLQYVDGYRSSCKFHQGGNFNLILSAPHGGSLMPTDVPDRTQGGCRRPGSSCTWIYNDACLDGRRCATTTVQDTLSGEFAENVAEELNSKYGLKPFVVIGKWHRKKVDFNREINEATLNHPEAISAHQSYHMSLEHAINQIQQQYGKGLLIDVHGQGVGNFTMVGYLLDSDLLNRDDLQTTLGTTTSIEQICSLSNRTECIRGQTSFGTIMEKNELGIAYPSMAHPKPGNGTFFQGGYITRNYISKINAIQTELPYDMRAGSYKLLNSKRYVRALIDYMTVNNLLKT
;
A
#
# COMPACT_ATOMS: atom_id res chain seq x y z
N MET A 1 89.32 -3.36 -29.61
CA MET A 1 88.35 -3.29 -30.72
C MET A 1 87.09 -4.03 -30.28
N VAL A 2 85.98 -3.29 -30.28
CA VAL A 2 84.57 -3.72 -30.24
C VAL A 2 84.08 -4.51 -29.01
N THR A 3 83.60 -3.73 -28.05
CA THR A 3 82.55 -4.04 -27.07
C THR A 3 81.20 -4.27 -27.77
N MET A 4 80.49 -5.36 -27.46
CA MET A 4 79.07 -5.52 -27.83
C MET A 4 78.18 -5.28 -26.61
N LEU A 5 77.34 -4.25 -26.73
CA LEU A 5 76.26 -3.89 -25.81
C LEU A 5 75.05 -4.82 -26.03
N ALA A 6 74.56 -5.45 -24.96
CA ALA A 6 73.25 -6.08 -24.95
C ALA A 6 72.18 -5.01 -24.62
N ALA A 7 71.25 -4.78 -25.55
CA ALA A 7 70.13 -3.87 -25.37
C ALA A 7 69.04 -4.55 -24.52
N ILE A 8 68.73 -3.97 -23.36
CA ILE A 8 67.61 -4.37 -22.50
C ILE A 8 66.37 -3.60 -22.98
N TYR A 9 65.40 -4.31 -23.55
CA TYR A 9 64.07 -3.75 -23.84
C TYR A 9 63.21 -3.80 -22.57
N VAL A 10 62.99 -2.65 -21.93
CA VAL A 10 61.99 -2.50 -20.87
C VAL A 10 60.66 -2.15 -21.52
N THR A 11 59.73 -3.11 -21.60
CA THR A 11 58.34 -2.85 -21.99
C THR A 11 57.59 -2.26 -20.80
N TYR A 12 57.25 -0.97 -20.88
CA TYR A 12 56.33 -0.33 -19.95
C TYR A 12 54.90 -0.85 -20.19
N PHE A 13 54.37 -1.64 -19.26
CA PHE A 13 52.94 -1.89 -19.17
C PHE A 13 52.28 -0.71 -18.46
N ALA A 14 51.61 0.14 -19.23
CA ALA A 14 50.70 1.14 -18.68
C ALA A 14 49.46 0.41 -18.14
N PHE A 15 49.35 0.26 -16.82
CA PHE A 15 48.09 -0.10 -16.19
C PHE A 15 47.15 1.10 -16.31
N ALA A 16 46.31 1.10 -17.34
CA ALA A 16 45.14 1.95 -17.37
C ALA A 16 44.16 1.42 -16.31
N SER A 17 44.05 2.12 -15.18
CA SER A 17 42.98 1.87 -14.22
C SER A 17 41.65 2.21 -14.89
N LEU A 18 40.93 1.19 -15.33
CA LEU A 18 39.51 1.29 -15.69
C LEU A 18 38.73 1.54 -14.41
N SER A 19 38.58 2.81 -14.05
CA SER A 19 37.60 3.26 -13.09
C SER A 19 36.22 3.01 -13.70
N PHE A 20 35.60 1.86 -13.38
CA PHE A 20 34.19 1.63 -13.65
C PHE A 20 33.37 2.56 -12.74
N ASN A 21 33.17 3.81 -13.15
CA ASN A 21 32.07 4.63 -12.67
C ASN A 21 30.78 4.12 -13.31
N VAL A 22 30.28 2.98 -12.85
CA VAL A 22 28.88 2.64 -13.06
C VAL A 22 28.09 3.30 -11.92
N ALA A 23 27.94 4.63 -12.01
CA ALA A 23 26.73 5.22 -11.45
C ALA A 23 25.60 4.73 -12.35
N GLN A 24 25.03 3.56 -12.04
CA GLN A 24 23.74 3.18 -12.62
C GLN A 24 22.79 4.28 -12.19
N GLN A 25 22.47 5.19 -13.11
CA GLN A 25 21.37 6.12 -12.93
C GLN A 25 20.13 5.22 -12.89
N GLN A 26 19.73 4.82 -11.68
CA GLN A 26 18.62 3.92 -11.47
C GLN A 26 17.39 4.56 -12.09
N GLN A 27 16.95 4.05 -13.24
CA GLN A 27 15.83 4.61 -13.98
C GLN A 27 14.58 4.56 -13.08
N SER A 28 13.77 5.62 -13.13
CA SER A 28 12.50 5.68 -12.42
C SER A 28 11.62 4.49 -12.81
N LEU A 29 10.77 4.06 -11.89
CA LEU A 29 9.84 2.97 -12.13
C LEU A 29 8.90 3.36 -13.28
N GLN A 30 8.69 2.39 -14.18
CA GLN A 30 7.78 2.55 -15.30
C GLN A 30 6.39 2.05 -14.91
N TYR A 31 5.36 2.82 -15.27
CA TYR A 31 3.97 2.51 -14.98
C TYR A 31 3.20 2.29 -16.27
N VAL A 32 2.31 1.30 -16.25
CA VAL A 32 1.36 1.04 -17.34
C VAL A 32 -0.03 1.41 -16.87
N ASP A 33 -0.80 2.07 -17.74
CA ASP A 33 -2.19 2.40 -17.45
C ASP A 33 -3.08 1.15 -17.62
N GLY A 34 -4.02 0.99 -16.68
CA GLY A 34 -5.10 0.04 -16.80
C GLY A 34 -6.22 0.53 -17.71
N TYR A 35 -7.36 -0.13 -17.63
CA TYR A 35 -8.56 0.18 -18.42
C TYR A 35 -8.90 1.67 -18.41
N ARG A 36 -8.91 2.32 -19.57
CA ARG A 36 -9.21 3.76 -19.74
C ARG A 36 -8.44 4.67 -18.76
N SER A 37 -7.20 4.30 -18.44
CA SER A 37 -6.38 5.02 -17.46
C SER A 37 -7.06 5.15 -16.09
N SER A 38 -7.93 4.20 -15.72
CA SER A 38 -8.64 4.18 -14.43
C SER A 38 -7.73 3.93 -13.25
N CYS A 39 -6.64 3.23 -13.50
CA CYS A 39 -5.55 2.97 -12.60
C CYS A 39 -4.23 2.94 -13.38
N LYS A 40 -3.11 2.95 -12.66
CA LYS A 40 -1.79 2.64 -13.20
C LYS A 40 -1.08 1.66 -12.29
N PHE A 41 -0.16 0.88 -12.84
CA PHE A 41 0.56 -0.12 -12.08
C PHE A 41 1.99 -0.35 -12.57
N HIS A 42 2.86 -0.75 -11.64
CA HIS A 42 4.22 -1.20 -11.90
C HIS A 42 4.30 -2.72 -11.65
N GLN A 43 4.63 -3.49 -12.69
CA GLN A 43 4.69 -4.98 -12.63
C GLN A 43 6.11 -5.55 -12.56
N GLY A 44 7.15 -4.72 -12.76
CA GLY A 44 8.56 -5.16 -12.79
C GLY A 44 9.17 -5.37 -11.40
N GLY A 45 8.42 -5.94 -10.46
CA GLY A 45 8.80 -6.03 -9.07
C GLY A 45 9.85 -7.12 -8.79
N ASN A 46 10.92 -6.78 -8.08
CA ASN A 46 11.91 -7.71 -7.54
C ASN A 46 11.90 -7.74 -6.00
N PHE A 47 10.79 -7.30 -5.40
CA PHE A 47 10.63 -7.18 -3.97
C PHE A 47 9.25 -7.66 -3.53
N ASN A 48 9.17 -8.37 -2.40
CA ASN A 48 7.95 -9.00 -1.94
C ASN A 48 6.99 -8.04 -1.20
N LEU A 49 6.80 -6.86 -1.78
CA LEU A 49 5.96 -5.77 -1.31
C LEU A 49 5.04 -5.29 -2.44
N ILE A 50 3.77 -5.06 -2.10
CA ILE A 50 2.79 -4.39 -2.95
C ILE A 50 2.38 -3.09 -2.27
N LEU A 51 2.43 -1.98 -3.00
CA LEU A 51 1.88 -0.69 -2.60
C LEU A 51 0.58 -0.44 -3.37
N SER A 52 -0.53 -0.41 -2.66
CA SER A 52 -1.87 -0.08 -3.18
C SER A 52 -2.23 1.33 -2.74
N ALA A 53 -2.77 2.16 -3.65
CA ALA A 53 -3.36 3.45 -3.27
C ALA A 53 -4.64 3.69 -4.11
N PRO A 54 -5.82 3.29 -3.61
CA PRO A 54 -7.03 3.25 -4.42
C PRO A 54 -7.68 4.63 -4.61
N HIS A 55 -7.46 5.59 -3.70
CA HIS A 55 -8.34 6.78 -3.58
C HIS A 55 -7.66 8.13 -3.85
N GLY A 56 -6.42 8.13 -4.36
CA GLY A 56 -5.69 9.35 -4.69
C GLY A 56 -6.08 10.00 -6.01
N GLY A 57 -6.83 9.30 -6.87
CA GLY A 57 -7.20 9.74 -8.22
C GLY A 57 -8.19 10.90 -8.29
N SER A 58 -8.08 11.72 -9.35
CA SER A 58 -8.95 12.88 -9.61
C SER A 58 -9.68 12.80 -10.96
N LEU A 59 -9.39 11.80 -11.80
CA LEU A 59 -10.02 11.68 -13.11
C LEU A 59 -11.50 11.34 -12.97
N MET A 60 -12.35 12.09 -13.68
CA MET A 60 -13.80 11.92 -13.65
C MET A 60 -14.32 11.81 -15.10
N PRO A 61 -14.28 10.61 -15.71
CA PRO A 61 -14.95 10.37 -16.99
C PRO A 61 -16.40 10.86 -16.95
N THR A 62 -16.80 11.62 -17.96
CA THR A 62 -18.11 12.28 -18.03
C THR A 62 -19.24 11.30 -18.37
N ASP A 63 -18.90 10.20 -19.04
CA ASP A 63 -19.80 9.13 -19.46
C ASP A 63 -20.04 8.07 -18.37
N VAL A 64 -19.33 8.14 -17.24
CA VAL A 64 -19.55 7.26 -16.08
C VAL A 64 -20.29 8.05 -15.00
N PRO A 65 -21.45 7.57 -14.50
CA PRO A 65 -22.20 8.28 -13.48
C PRO A 65 -21.44 8.33 -12.14
N ASP A 66 -21.76 9.33 -11.33
CA ASP A 66 -21.26 9.39 -9.96
C ASP A 66 -21.97 8.35 -9.08
N ARG A 67 -21.19 7.77 -8.18
CA ARG A 67 -21.59 6.81 -7.14
C ARG A 67 -22.42 7.45 -6.01
N THR A 68 -23.08 8.57 -6.28
CA THR A 68 -23.93 9.30 -5.33
C THR A 68 -25.40 8.92 -5.48
N GLN A 69 -25.77 8.29 -6.61
CA GLN A 69 -27.14 7.94 -6.94
C GLN A 69 -27.18 6.47 -7.41
N GLY A 70 -27.69 5.58 -6.56
CA GLY A 70 -27.93 4.17 -6.93
C GLY A 70 -27.85 3.16 -5.79
N GLY A 71 -27.34 3.56 -4.62
CA GLY A 71 -27.50 2.77 -3.39
C GLY A 71 -28.90 2.91 -2.83
N CYS A 72 -29.62 1.80 -2.67
CA CYS A 72 -30.96 1.79 -2.07
C CYS A 72 -31.15 0.64 -1.08
N ARG A 73 -31.61 0.97 0.13
CA ARG A 73 -32.00 0.00 1.16
C ARG A 73 -33.52 -0.05 1.25
N ARG A 74 -34.10 -1.14 0.76
CA ARG A 74 -35.54 -1.41 0.82
C ARG A 74 -35.91 -2.05 2.16
N PRO A 75 -37.18 -1.98 2.59
CA PRO A 75 -37.63 -2.63 3.82
C PRO A 75 -37.25 -4.12 3.84
N GLY A 76 -36.60 -4.56 4.92
CA GLY A 76 -36.18 -5.96 5.07
C GLY A 76 -34.97 -6.39 4.24
N SER A 77 -34.32 -5.49 3.48
CA SER A 77 -33.18 -5.82 2.65
C SER A 77 -31.87 -5.14 3.09
N SER A 78 -30.76 -5.71 2.63
CA SER A 78 -29.47 -5.00 2.54
C SER A 78 -29.52 -3.95 1.43
N CYS A 79 -28.49 -3.10 1.38
CA CYS A 79 -28.32 -2.16 0.27
C CYS A 79 -28.15 -2.90 -1.06
N THR A 80 -28.95 -2.52 -2.06
CA THR A 80 -28.72 -2.84 -3.47
C THR A 80 -27.99 -1.69 -4.13
N TRP A 81 -27.16 -1.99 -5.12
CA TRP A 81 -26.31 -1.02 -5.80
C TRP A 81 -26.57 -1.07 -7.30
N ILE A 82 -27.42 -0.17 -7.78
CA ILE A 82 -27.85 -0.14 -9.18
C ILE A 82 -27.75 1.29 -9.69
N TYR A 83 -27.00 1.51 -10.76
CA TYR A 83 -26.80 2.82 -11.34
C TYR A 83 -28.17 3.40 -11.73
N ASN A 84 -28.36 4.68 -11.43
CA ASN A 84 -29.63 5.40 -11.67
C ASN A 84 -30.87 4.86 -10.91
N ASP A 85 -30.73 3.95 -9.94
CA ASP A 85 -31.83 3.65 -9.04
C ASP A 85 -32.19 4.93 -8.27
N ALA A 86 -33.40 5.44 -8.47
CA ALA A 86 -33.89 6.64 -7.81
C ALA A 86 -34.14 6.43 -6.31
N CYS A 87 -34.27 5.17 -5.87
CA CYS A 87 -34.57 4.77 -4.50
C CYS A 87 -35.85 5.40 -3.94
N LEU A 88 -36.93 5.41 -4.74
CA LEU A 88 -38.22 5.97 -4.34
C LEU A 88 -38.95 5.08 -3.31
N ASP A 89 -38.57 3.81 -3.22
CA ASP A 89 -39.18 2.76 -2.40
C ASP A 89 -38.27 2.31 -1.23
N GLY A 90 -37.29 3.14 -0.87
CA GLY A 90 -36.33 2.80 0.18
C GLY A 90 -35.60 3.99 0.76
N ARG A 91 -34.50 3.71 1.47
CA ARG A 91 -33.60 4.72 2.02
C ARG A 91 -32.27 4.68 1.29
N ARG A 92 -31.75 5.85 0.92
CA ARG A 92 -30.43 5.97 0.26
C ARG A 92 -29.33 5.37 1.15
N CYS A 93 -28.48 4.54 0.54
CA CYS A 93 -27.31 3.99 1.22
C CYS A 93 -26.19 5.01 1.23
N ALA A 94 -25.51 5.13 2.38
CA ALA A 94 -24.37 6.01 2.52
C ALA A 94 -23.25 5.62 1.55
N THR A 95 -22.63 6.60 0.90
CA THR A 95 -21.51 6.39 0.00
C THR A 95 -20.41 7.41 0.30
N THR A 96 -19.20 6.91 0.55
CA THR A 96 -18.03 7.77 0.72
C THR A 96 -17.50 8.22 -0.63
N THR A 97 -17.36 9.54 -0.79
CA THR A 97 -16.94 10.17 -2.04
C THR A 97 -15.72 11.07 -1.89
N VAL A 98 -15.16 11.16 -0.69
CA VAL A 98 -14.00 12.00 -0.41
C VAL A 98 -12.75 11.34 -0.98
N GLN A 99 -11.90 12.15 -1.60
CA GLN A 99 -10.62 11.73 -2.16
C GLN A 99 -9.54 11.69 -1.07
N ASP A 100 -8.66 10.72 -1.17
CA ASP A 100 -7.49 10.59 -0.31
C ASP A 100 -6.34 11.38 -0.93
N THR A 101 -6.50 12.70 -1.04
CA THR A 101 -5.60 13.64 -1.76
C THR A 101 -4.13 13.37 -1.47
N LEU A 102 -3.31 13.06 -2.49
CA LEU A 102 -1.86 12.72 -2.41
C LEU A 102 -1.51 11.30 -1.90
N SER A 103 -2.46 10.41 -1.62
CA SER A 103 -2.15 9.01 -1.25
C SER A 103 -1.42 8.26 -2.38
N GLY A 104 -1.87 8.43 -3.63
CA GLY A 104 -1.22 7.85 -4.80
C GLY A 104 0.21 8.37 -4.99
N GLU A 105 0.42 9.68 -4.91
CA GLU A 105 1.75 10.29 -5.02
C GLU A 105 2.68 9.82 -3.89
N PHE A 106 2.16 9.68 -2.67
CA PHE A 106 2.94 9.14 -1.55
C PHE A 106 3.40 7.70 -1.82
N ALA A 107 2.51 6.84 -2.34
CA ALA A 107 2.88 5.47 -2.71
C ALA A 107 3.97 5.43 -3.80
N GLU A 108 3.91 6.32 -4.80
CA GLU A 108 4.96 6.45 -5.82
C GLU A 108 6.29 6.90 -5.21
N ASN A 109 6.28 7.90 -4.33
CA ASN A 109 7.50 8.38 -3.68
C ASN A 109 8.15 7.29 -2.82
N VAL A 110 7.36 6.47 -2.13
CA VAL A 110 7.86 5.30 -1.38
C VAL A 110 8.48 4.27 -2.33
N ALA A 111 7.83 3.97 -3.46
CA ALA A 111 8.34 3.03 -4.46
C ALA A 111 9.65 3.52 -5.10
N GLU A 112 9.73 4.80 -5.44
CA GLU A 112 10.93 5.39 -6.03
C GLU A 112 12.10 5.46 -5.05
N GLU A 113 11.85 5.74 -3.78
CA GLU A 113 12.91 5.69 -2.76
C GLU A 113 13.41 4.25 -2.54
N LEU A 114 12.52 3.24 -2.53
CA LEU A 114 12.93 1.82 -2.52
C LEU A 114 13.85 1.50 -3.70
N ASN A 115 13.47 1.93 -4.90
CA ASN A 115 14.22 1.68 -6.13
C ASN A 115 15.57 2.39 -6.13
N SER A 116 15.57 3.71 -5.89
CA SER A 116 16.77 4.55 -5.99
C SER A 116 17.80 4.28 -4.89
N LYS A 117 17.34 3.92 -3.68
CA LYS A 117 18.24 3.72 -2.53
C LYS A 117 18.67 2.27 -2.34
N TYR A 118 17.76 1.32 -2.58
CA TYR A 118 18.00 -0.09 -2.26
C TYR A 118 18.00 -1.00 -3.49
N GLY A 119 17.69 -0.47 -4.68
CA GLY A 119 17.50 -1.29 -5.87
C GLY A 119 16.26 -2.19 -5.82
N LEU A 120 15.37 -1.96 -4.85
CA LEU A 120 14.16 -2.74 -4.61
C LEU A 120 12.99 -2.11 -5.34
N LYS A 121 12.33 -2.89 -6.19
CA LYS A 121 11.19 -2.49 -7.00
C LYS A 121 9.96 -3.21 -6.44
N PRO A 122 9.13 -2.53 -5.63
CA PRO A 122 7.87 -3.12 -5.18
C PRO A 122 6.88 -3.16 -6.35
N PHE A 123 5.88 -4.04 -6.27
CA PHE A 123 4.69 -3.89 -7.12
C PHE A 123 3.90 -2.67 -6.65
N VAL A 124 3.29 -1.94 -7.59
CA VAL A 124 2.50 -0.73 -7.26
C VAL A 124 1.20 -0.73 -8.05
N VAL A 125 0.07 -0.42 -7.41
CA VAL A 125 -1.24 -0.26 -8.07
C VAL A 125 -1.97 0.98 -7.52
N ILE A 126 -2.17 1.98 -8.37
CA ILE A 126 -2.72 3.30 -7.99
C ILE A 126 -3.98 3.60 -8.78
N GLY A 127 -5.06 3.94 -8.07
CA GLY A 127 -6.30 4.42 -8.66
C GLY A 127 -6.14 5.84 -9.19
N LYS A 128 -6.51 6.07 -10.45
CA LYS A 128 -6.45 7.38 -11.13
C LYS A 128 -7.84 8.00 -11.27
N TRP A 129 -8.88 7.19 -11.40
CA TRP A 129 -10.25 7.68 -11.32
C TRP A 129 -10.62 8.08 -9.89
N HIS A 130 -11.40 9.15 -9.79
CA HIS A 130 -11.90 9.64 -8.51
C HIS A 130 -12.84 8.62 -7.87
N ARG A 131 -12.81 8.51 -6.54
CA ARG A 131 -13.64 7.57 -5.75
C ARG A 131 -15.16 7.72 -5.99
N LYS A 132 -15.58 8.92 -6.42
CA LYS A 132 -16.96 9.20 -6.89
C LYS A 132 -17.35 8.41 -8.12
N LYS A 133 -16.42 8.00 -8.97
CA LYS A 133 -16.72 7.19 -10.16
C LYS A 133 -16.64 5.71 -9.84
N VAL A 134 -15.54 5.31 -9.18
CA VAL A 134 -15.31 3.92 -8.78
C VAL A 134 -14.56 3.93 -7.46
N ASP A 135 -15.07 3.18 -6.48
CA ASP A 135 -14.35 2.96 -5.23
C ASP A 135 -13.63 1.62 -5.28
N PHE A 136 -12.35 1.65 -5.65
CA PHE A 136 -11.52 0.44 -5.73
C PHE A 136 -11.32 -0.27 -4.38
N ASN A 137 -11.73 0.33 -3.25
CA ASN A 137 -11.69 -0.28 -1.93
C ASN A 137 -13.10 -0.62 -1.41
N ARG A 138 -13.96 -1.09 -2.32
CA ARG A 138 -15.29 -1.68 -2.07
C ARG A 138 -15.54 -2.92 -2.92
N GLU A 139 -16.50 -3.72 -2.46
CA GLU A 139 -17.05 -4.85 -3.23
C GLU A 139 -17.64 -4.34 -4.55
N ILE A 140 -17.53 -5.12 -5.63
CA ILE A 140 -17.72 -4.61 -6.99
C ILE A 140 -19.08 -3.96 -7.22
N ASN A 141 -20.16 -4.48 -6.63
CA ASN A 141 -21.49 -3.91 -6.80
C ASN A 141 -21.57 -2.53 -6.15
N GLU A 142 -21.11 -2.41 -4.89
CA GLU A 142 -21.05 -1.13 -4.19
C GLU A 142 -20.10 -0.15 -4.88
N ALA A 143 -18.94 -0.64 -5.33
CA ALA A 143 -17.88 0.15 -5.94
C ALA A 143 -18.29 0.81 -7.25
N THR A 144 -19.24 0.20 -7.98
CA THR A 144 -19.54 0.53 -9.38
C THR A 144 -21.00 0.87 -9.64
N LEU A 145 -21.88 0.61 -8.68
CA LEU A 145 -23.34 0.58 -8.87
C LEU A 145 -23.75 -0.28 -10.07
N ASN A 146 -22.99 -1.32 -10.37
CA ASN A 146 -23.19 -2.17 -11.54
C ASN A 146 -23.12 -1.44 -12.89
N HIS A 147 -22.47 -0.28 -12.97
CA HIS A 147 -22.22 0.39 -14.24
C HIS A 147 -21.09 -0.33 -15.02
N PRO A 148 -21.27 -0.71 -16.31
CA PRO A 148 -20.30 -1.55 -17.04
C PRO A 148 -18.87 -0.99 -17.12
N GLU A 149 -18.73 0.31 -17.38
CA GLU A 149 -17.41 0.97 -17.44
C GLU A 149 -16.73 1.02 -16.07
N ALA A 150 -17.52 1.15 -15.00
CA ALA A 150 -17.03 1.18 -13.63
C ALA A 150 -16.59 -0.22 -13.18
N ILE A 151 -17.34 -1.26 -13.58
CA ILE A 151 -16.97 -2.68 -13.42
C ILE A 151 -15.62 -2.94 -14.08
N SER A 152 -15.46 -2.53 -15.35
CA SER A 152 -14.21 -2.75 -16.09
C SER A 152 -13.02 -2.03 -15.45
N ALA A 153 -13.23 -0.80 -14.97
CA ALA A 153 -12.23 -0.07 -14.21
C ALA A 153 -11.85 -0.78 -12.90
N HIS A 154 -12.84 -1.20 -12.10
CA HIS A 154 -12.65 -1.93 -10.85
C HIS A 154 -11.87 -3.24 -11.06
N GLN A 155 -12.30 -4.04 -12.04
CA GLN A 155 -11.63 -5.27 -12.41
C GLN A 155 -10.20 -5.02 -12.87
N SER A 156 -9.93 -3.99 -13.66
CA SER A 156 -8.57 -3.65 -14.08
C SER A 156 -7.65 -3.38 -12.88
N TYR A 157 -8.15 -2.70 -11.85
CA TYR A 157 -7.38 -2.45 -10.63
C TYR A 157 -7.11 -3.74 -9.86
N HIS A 158 -8.15 -4.54 -9.63
CA HIS A 158 -8.04 -5.78 -8.85
C HIS A 158 -7.24 -6.86 -9.57
N MET A 159 -7.35 -7.01 -10.89
CA MET A 159 -6.54 -7.94 -11.67
C MET A 159 -5.04 -7.61 -11.55
N SER A 160 -4.66 -6.33 -11.51
CA SER A 160 -3.26 -5.94 -11.29
C SER A 160 -2.76 -6.28 -9.88
N LEU A 161 -3.61 -6.13 -8.85
CA LEU A 161 -3.29 -6.59 -7.50
C LEU A 161 -3.14 -8.12 -7.45
N GLU A 162 -4.07 -8.86 -8.06
CA GLU A 162 -3.99 -10.32 -8.11
C GLU A 162 -2.76 -10.82 -8.85
N HIS A 163 -2.40 -10.17 -9.97
CA HIS A 163 -1.17 -10.47 -10.68
C HIS A 163 0.06 -10.30 -9.78
N ALA A 164 0.19 -9.16 -9.09
CA ALA A 164 1.29 -8.89 -8.17
C ALA A 164 1.35 -9.91 -7.01
N ILE A 165 0.19 -10.23 -6.41
CA ILE A 165 0.09 -11.24 -5.35
C ILE A 165 0.55 -12.61 -5.86
N ASN A 166 0.10 -13.02 -7.04
CA ASN A 166 0.47 -14.32 -7.62
C ASN A 166 1.98 -14.39 -7.90
N GLN A 167 2.60 -13.32 -8.43
CA GLN A 167 4.04 -13.24 -8.63
C GLN A 167 4.81 -13.36 -7.31
N ILE A 168 4.37 -12.63 -6.27
CA ILE A 168 4.99 -12.70 -4.94
C ILE A 168 4.89 -14.10 -4.35
N GLN A 169 3.71 -14.73 -4.45
CA GLN A 169 3.49 -16.08 -3.93
C GLN A 169 4.35 -17.11 -4.66
N GLN A 170 4.47 -17.01 -5.99
CA GLN A 170 5.30 -17.91 -6.79
C GLN A 170 6.80 -17.76 -6.50
N GLN A 171 7.28 -16.53 -6.32
CA GLN A 171 8.71 -16.26 -6.19
C GLN A 171 9.22 -16.32 -4.75
N TYR A 172 8.43 -15.87 -3.78
CA TYR A 172 8.87 -15.68 -2.39
C TYR A 172 8.05 -16.50 -1.37
N GLY A 173 6.90 -17.06 -1.76
CA GLY A 173 5.97 -17.80 -0.90
C GLY A 173 5.23 -16.95 0.14
N LYS A 174 5.64 -15.69 0.34
CA LYS A 174 5.03 -14.73 1.25
C LYS A 174 5.42 -13.31 0.89
N GLY A 175 4.56 -12.36 1.25
CA GLY A 175 4.85 -10.94 1.11
C GLY A 175 3.88 -10.07 1.90
N LEU A 176 3.94 -8.77 1.61
CA LEU A 176 3.17 -7.74 2.28
C LEU A 176 2.46 -6.84 1.26
N LEU A 177 1.18 -6.57 1.48
CA LEU A 177 0.41 -5.56 0.79
C LEU A 177 0.17 -4.39 1.76
N ILE A 178 0.59 -3.19 1.39
CA ILE A 178 0.28 -1.96 2.10
C ILE A 178 -0.78 -1.20 1.29
N ASP A 179 -1.97 -1.05 1.85
CA ASP A 179 -3.08 -0.28 1.29
C ASP A 179 -3.04 1.14 1.87
N VAL A 180 -2.50 2.07 1.08
CA VAL A 180 -2.21 3.45 1.44
C VAL A 180 -3.44 4.32 1.27
N HIS A 181 -3.88 4.91 2.38
CA HIS A 181 -5.02 5.82 2.46
C HIS A 181 -4.64 7.15 3.10
N GLY A 182 -5.58 8.10 3.02
CA GLY A 182 -5.46 9.40 3.63
C GLY A 182 -6.65 9.71 4.54
N GLN A 183 -6.38 10.18 5.75
CA GLN A 183 -7.43 10.58 6.70
C GLN A 183 -7.34 12.05 7.11
N GLY A 184 -8.48 12.61 7.53
CA GLY A 184 -8.64 13.99 8.03
C GLY A 184 -9.19 14.09 9.46
N VAL A 185 -9.09 13.02 10.24
CA VAL A 185 -9.50 12.90 11.65
C VAL A 185 -8.51 13.58 12.59
N GLY A 186 -7.20 13.39 12.38
CA GLY A 186 -6.17 13.96 13.26
C GLY A 186 -4.74 13.74 12.77
N ASN A 187 -3.74 14.18 13.55
CA ASN A 187 -2.33 14.06 13.16
C ASN A 187 -1.68 12.78 13.72
N PHE A 188 -2.18 11.63 13.29
CA PHE A 188 -1.67 10.31 13.65
C PHE A 188 -1.94 9.31 12.53
N THR A 189 -1.15 8.26 12.45
CA THR A 189 -1.38 7.15 11.53
C THR A 189 -2.31 6.11 12.17
N MET A 190 -3.28 5.59 11.41
CA MET A 190 -4.02 4.38 11.81
C MET A 190 -3.51 3.19 10.99
N VAL A 191 -3.10 2.13 11.68
CA VAL A 191 -2.59 0.90 11.09
C VAL A 191 -3.64 -0.19 11.25
N GLY A 192 -4.39 -0.42 10.18
CA GLY A 192 -5.52 -1.33 10.13
C GLY A 192 -5.13 -2.79 9.86
N TYR A 193 -5.46 -3.67 10.81
CA TYR A 193 -5.21 -5.11 10.74
C TYR A 193 -6.50 -5.97 10.69
N LEU A 194 -7.62 -5.36 10.30
CA LEU A 194 -9.00 -5.89 10.41
C LEU A 194 -9.48 -6.15 11.85
N LEU A 195 -8.90 -5.45 12.82
CA LEU A 195 -9.30 -5.46 14.22
C LEU A 195 -9.95 -4.12 14.56
N ASP A 196 -11.19 -4.16 15.05
CA ASP A 196 -11.91 -2.95 15.47
C ASP A 196 -11.37 -2.36 16.78
N SER A 197 -11.81 -1.15 17.10
CA SER A 197 -11.42 -0.46 18.33
C SER A 197 -11.82 -1.24 19.59
N ASP A 198 -12.95 -1.95 19.58
CA ASP A 198 -13.42 -2.71 20.74
C ASP A 198 -12.46 -3.85 21.08
N LEU A 199 -11.89 -4.50 20.07
CA LEU A 199 -10.83 -5.50 20.23
C LEU A 199 -9.49 -4.86 20.61
N LEU A 200 -9.07 -3.81 19.89
CA LEU A 200 -7.79 -3.16 20.15
C LEU A 200 -7.70 -2.51 21.53
N ASN A 201 -8.83 -2.07 22.10
CA ASN A 201 -8.88 -1.46 23.44
C ASN A 201 -8.78 -2.48 24.59
N ARG A 202 -8.91 -3.78 24.31
CA ARG A 202 -8.76 -4.84 25.33
C ARG A 202 -7.31 -5.00 25.77
N ASP A 203 -7.11 -5.39 27.01
CA ASP A 203 -5.78 -5.74 27.54
C ASP A 203 -5.34 -7.15 27.08
N ASP A 204 -6.30 -8.05 26.90
CA ASP A 204 -6.12 -9.48 26.60
C ASP A 204 -6.21 -9.81 25.09
N LEU A 205 -5.59 -8.98 24.24
CA LEU A 205 -5.63 -9.13 22.77
C LEU A 205 -5.16 -10.52 22.26
N GLN A 206 -4.36 -11.25 23.05
CA GLN A 206 -3.90 -12.61 22.74
C GLN A 206 -5.02 -13.67 22.77
N THR A 207 -5.99 -13.53 23.69
CA THR A 207 -6.95 -14.60 24.03
C THR A 207 -8.30 -14.45 23.34
N THR A 208 -8.46 -13.47 22.45
CA THR A 208 -9.73 -13.30 21.72
C THR A 208 -9.82 -14.32 20.59
N LEU A 209 -10.25 -15.53 20.97
CA LEU A 209 -10.49 -16.67 20.08
C LEU A 209 -11.47 -16.28 18.96
N GLY A 210 -11.07 -16.50 17.70
CA GLY A 210 -11.96 -16.45 16.53
C GLY A 210 -11.79 -15.27 15.58
N THR A 211 -11.10 -14.18 15.97
CA THR A 211 -10.91 -13.04 15.05
C THR A 211 -9.63 -13.23 14.22
N THR A 212 -9.80 -13.30 12.89
CA THR A 212 -8.69 -13.34 11.93
C THR A 212 -8.12 -11.93 11.74
N THR A 213 -6.82 -11.76 11.93
CA THR A 213 -6.10 -10.53 11.57
C THR A 213 -5.66 -10.59 10.10
N SER A 214 -5.41 -9.46 9.45
CA SER A 214 -4.89 -9.43 8.07
C SER A 214 -3.39 -9.75 7.95
N ILE A 215 -2.73 -10.06 9.07
CA ILE A 215 -1.29 -10.36 9.15
C ILE A 215 -1.00 -11.73 9.81
N GLU A 216 -1.90 -12.72 9.69
CA GLU A 216 -1.74 -14.04 10.35
C GLU A 216 -0.47 -14.80 9.94
N GLN A 217 0.08 -14.58 8.72
CA GLN A 217 1.33 -15.27 8.33
C GLN A 217 2.56 -14.71 9.08
N ILE A 218 2.41 -13.54 9.69
CA ILE A 218 3.42 -12.89 10.52
C ILE A 218 3.11 -13.11 12.01
N CYS A 219 1.82 -13.18 12.35
CA CYS A 219 1.32 -13.05 13.70
C CYS A 219 0.47 -14.24 14.11
N SER A 220 1.15 -15.27 14.62
CA SER A 220 0.51 -16.37 15.33
C SER A 220 -0.32 -15.89 16.52
N LEU A 221 -1.27 -16.70 16.99
CA LEU A 221 -2.02 -16.43 18.22
C LEU A 221 -1.12 -16.21 19.44
N SER A 222 0.05 -16.85 19.51
CA SER A 222 0.97 -16.72 20.65
C SER A 222 1.76 -15.40 20.71
N ASN A 223 1.89 -14.68 19.58
CA ASN A 223 2.65 -13.42 19.49
C ASN A 223 1.80 -12.24 19.00
N ARG A 224 0.46 -12.37 19.03
CA ARG A 224 -0.47 -11.40 18.44
C ARG A 224 -0.35 -10.00 19.01
N THR A 225 -0.25 -9.85 20.34
CA THR A 225 -0.04 -8.54 20.97
C THR A 225 1.26 -7.89 20.53
N GLU A 226 2.34 -8.67 20.45
CA GLU A 226 3.67 -8.19 20.07
C GLU A 226 3.68 -7.65 18.63
N CYS A 227 3.04 -8.41 17.75
CA CYS A 227 2.82 -8.09 16.35
C CYS A 227 1.96 -6.85 16.08
N ILE A 228 0.86 -6.70 16.83
CA ILE A 228 -0.13 -5.65 16.56
C ILE A 228 0.29 -4.34 17.22
N ARG A 229 0.80 -4.40 18.46
CA ARG A 229 1.06 -3.22 19.29
C ARG A 229 2.28 -3.34 20.18
N GLY A 230 3.15 -4.32 19.97
CA GLY A 230 4.39 -4.47 20.71
C GLY A 230 5.59 -3.88 20.00
N GLN A 231 6.78 -4.34 20.36
CA GLN A 231 8.06 -3.78 19.94
C GLN A 231 8.32 -3.92 18.43
N THR A 232 7.81 -4.99 17.83
CA THR A 232 7.94 -5.38 16.41
C THR A 232 6.73 -5.00 15.54
N SER A 233 5.70 -4.39 16.14
CA SER A 233 4.52 -3.92 15.40
C SER A 233 4.85 -2.77 14.45
N PHE A 234 4.09 -2.68 13.36
CA PHE A 234 4.37 -1.66 12.34
C PHE A 234 4.19 -0.25 12.88
N GLY A 235 3.18 0.01 13.71
CA GLY A 235 2.99 1.31 14.37
C GLY A 235 4.17 1.72 15.23
N THR A 236 4.73 0.80 16.04
CA THR A 236 5.95 1.07 16.83
C THR A 236 7.15 1.39 15.95
N ILE A 237 7.30 0.66 14.85
CA ILE A 237 8.43 0.86 13.93
C ILE A 237 8.29 2.18 13.16
N MET A 238 7.06 2.58 12.83
CA MET A 238 6.80 3.90 12.26
C MET A 238 7.19 5.02 13.23
N GLU A 239 6.78 4.93 14.49
CA GLU A 239 7.14 5.91 15.53
C GLU A 239 8.66 6.02 15.71
N LYS A 240 9.37 4.88 15.77
CA LYS A 240 10.84 4.83 15.85
C LYS A 240 11.53 5.47 14.65
N ASN A 241 10.90 5.44 13.48
CA ASN A 241 11.38 6.06 12.26
C ASN A 241 10.89 7.51 12.10
N GLU A 242 10.48 8.17 13.19
CA GLU A 242 10.13 9.59 13.22
C GLU A 242 8.94 9.96 12.32
N LEU A 243 7.98 9.04 12.16
CA LEU A 243 6.75 9.26 11.39
C LEU A 243 5.57 9.80 12.22
N GLY A 244 5.82 10.12 13.49
CA GLY A 244 4.78 10.59 14.42
C GLY A 244 3.96 9.45 15.03
N ILE A 245 2.88 9.80 15.74
CA ILE A 245 2.04 8.86 16.48
C ILE A 245 1.38 7.87 15.53
N ALA A 246 1.37 6.59 15.90
CA ALA A 246 0.66 5.54 15.18
C ALA A 246 -0.17 4.67 16.12
N TYR A 247 -1.41 4.38 15.74
CA TYR A 247 -2.28 3.44 16.44
C TYR A 247 -2.49 2.18 15.59
N PRO A 248 -2.44 0.97 16.16
CA PRO A 248 -1.84 0.67 17.47
C PRO A 248 -0.29 0.60 17.40
N SER A 249 0.37 0.95 18.50
CA SER A 249 1.82 0.84 18.71
C SER A 249 2.14 0.54 20.19
N MET A 250 3.41 0.33 20.55
CA MET A 250 3.82 0.08 21.93
C MET A 250 3.61 1.29 22.83
N ALA A 251 3.85 2.51 22.32
CA ALA A 251 3.59 3.74 23.06
C ALA A 251 2.09 4.12 23.02
N HIS A 252 1.40 3.76 21.94
CA HIS A 252 -0.01 4.08 21.69
C HIS A 252 -0.83 2.82 21.35
N PRO A 253 -1.04 1.90 22.32
CA PRO A 253 -1.57 0.56 22.06
C PRO A 253 -3.06 0.50 21.72
N LYS A 254 -3.79 1.58 21.99
CA LYS A 254 -5.26 1.61 21.99
C LYS A 254 -5.75 2.86 21.26
N PRO A 255 -6.62 2.75 20.25
CA PRO A 255 -7.21 3.91 19.58
C PRO A 255 -8.26 4.64 20.46
N GLY A 256 -8.70 4.03 21.56
CA GLY A 256 -9.73 4.59 22.44
C GLY A 256 -11.09 4.63 21.74
N ASN A 257 -11.89 5.65 22.05
CA ASN A 257 -13.24 5.83 21.51
C ASN A 257 -13.27 6.67 20.22
N GLY A 258 -12.10 7.06 19.70
CA GLY A 258 -11.99 7.85 18.47
C GLY A 258 -12.26 7.01 17.22
N THR A 259 -12.44 7.70 16.09
CA THR A 259 -12.51 7.05 14.78
C THR A 259 -11.22 6.29 14.50
N PHE A 260 -11.35 5.01 14.17
CA PHE A 260 -10.25 4.16 13.75
C PHE A 260 -10.68 3.35 12.52
N PHE A 261 -9.92 3.45 11.43
CA PHE A 261 -10.18 2.63 10.25
C PHE A 261 -9.34 1.35 10.31
N GLN A 262 -10.00 0.25 10.61
CA GLN A 262 -9.36 -1.05 10.81
C GLN A 262 -8.89 -1.75 9.53
N GLY A 263 -9.19 -1.23 8.35
CA GLY A 263 -8.95 -1.90 7.07
C GLY A 263 -10.22 -2.08 6.24
N GLY A 264 -10.06 -1.94 4.93
CA GLY A 264 -11.13 -1.90 3.94
C GLY A 264 -11.35 -3.22 3.20
N TYR A 265 -11.94 -3.11 2.02
CA TYR A 265 -12.21 -4.23 1.13
C TYR A 265 -10.93 -4.89 0.62
N ILE A 266 -9.94 -4.13 0.15
CA ILE A 266 -8.67 -4.63 -0.37
C ILE A 266 -7.96 -5.46 0.71
N THR A 267 -7.81 -4.91 1.92
CA THR A 267 -7.23 -5.64 3.05
C THR A 267 -7.97 -6.95 3.27
N ARG A 268 -9.31 -6.92 3.40
CA ARG A 268 -10.15 -8.10 3.68
C ARG A 268 -10.17 -9.14 2.56
N ASN A 269 -10.19 -8.69 1.32
CA ASN A 269 -10.33 -9.55 0.14
C ASN A 269 -9.09 -10.41 -0.10
N TYR A 270 -7.92 -9.93 0.33
CA TYR A 270 -6.64 -10.59 0.03
C TYR A 270 -5.97 -11.26 1.23
N ILE A 271 -6.54 -11.24 2.44
CA ILE A 271 -5.93 -11.84 3.64
C ILE A 271 -5.60 -13.33 3.51
N SER A 272 -6.35 -14.08 2.67
CA SER A 272 -6.09 -15.50 2.44
C SER A 272 -4.90 -15.74 1.50
N LYS A 273 -4.46 -14.71 0.77
CA LYS A 273 -3.41 -14.79 -0.25
C LYS A 273 -2.12 -14.07 0.16
N ILE A 274 -2.18 -13.03 0.99
CA ILE A 274 -1.02 -12.22 1.40
C ILE A 274 -1.29 -11.52 2.72
N ASN A 275 -0.25 -11.18 3.48
CA ASN A 275 -0.40 -10.25 4.61
C ASN A 275 -0.78 -8.88 4.06
N ALA A 276 -1.80 -8.25 4.64
CA ALA A 276 -2.27 -6.95 4.20
C ALA A 276 -2.39 -6.00 5.40
N ILE A 277 -1.98 -4.75 5.21
CA ILE A 277 -2.12 -3.68 6.21
C ILE A 277 -2.71 -2.47 5.51
N GLN A 278 -3.77 -1.88 6.07
CA GLN A 278 -4.21 -0.55 5.65
C GLN A 278 -3.50 0.51 6.48
N THR A 279 -2.95 1.54 5.84
CA THR A 279 -2.42 2.70 6.56
C THR A 279 -3.20 3.95 6.21
N GLU A 280 -3.83 4.55 7.21
CA GLU A 280 -4.49 5.85 7.11
C GLU A 280 -3.54 6.95 7.54
N LEU A 281 -2.97 7.64 6.56
CA LEU A 281 -1.92 8.61 6.81
C LEU A 281 -2.53 10.02 6.99
N PRO A 282 -2.09 10.78 8.01
CA PRO A 282 -2.52 12.17 8.16
C PRO A 282 -2.04 13.01 6.96
N TYR A 283 -2.72 14.13 6.70
CA TYR A 283 -2.39 14.99 5.55
C TYR A 283 -0.91 15.42 5.53
N ASP A 284 -0.37 15.84 6.67
CA ASP A 284 1.02 16.30 6.80
C ASP A 284 2.06 15.22 6.50
N MET A 285 1.70 13.93 6.64
CA MET A 285 2.59 12.84 6.25
C MET A 285 2.79 12.79 4.72
N ARG A 286 1.76 13.19 3.96
CA ARG A 286 1.69 13.05 2.50
C ARG A 286 1.90 14.36 1.74
N ALA A 287 1.94 15.49 2.43
CA ALA A 287 1.93 16.83 1.85
C ALA A 287 3.13 17.70 2.27
N GLY A 288 3.21 18.90 1.69
CA GLY A 288 4.16 19.94 2.09
C GLY A 288 5.63 19.62 1.79
N SER A 289 6.52 20.37 2.44
CA SER A 289 7.98 20.25 2.28
C SER A 289 8.54 18.93 2.84
N TYR A 290 7.81 18.27 3.75
CA TYR A 290 8.25 17.04 4.39
C TYR A 290 7.81 15.77 3.64
N LYS A 291 6.97 15.83 2.61
CA LYS A 291 6.45 14.63 1.91
C LYS A 291 7.53 13.64 1.47
N LEU A 292 8.64 14.13 0.92
CA LEU A 292 9.74 13.28 0.47
C LEU A 292 10.54 12.73 1.66
N LEU A 293 10.77 13.54 2.71
CA LEU A 293 11.41 13.07 3.94
C LEU A 293 10.58 11.97 4.62
N ASN A 294 9.27 12.15 4.66
CA ASN A 294 8.34 11.17 5.23
C ASN A 294 8.31 9.89 4.39
N SER A 295 8.38 9.99 3.06
CA SER A 295 8.52 8.81 2.19
C SER A 295 9.81 8.04 2.50
N LYS A 296 10.94 8.73 2.71
CA LYS A 296 12.22 8.12 3.14
C LYS A 296 12.13 7.42 4.48
N ARG A 297 11.49 8.06 5.45
CA ARG A 297 11.25 7.48 6.78
C ARG A 297 10.32 6.27 6.72
N TYR A 298 9.27 6.34 5.90
CA TYR A 298 8.33 5.24 5.68
C TYR A 298 9.02 4.03 5.05
N VAL A 299 9.92 4.24 4.09
CA VAL A 299 10.73 3.17 3.49
C VAL A 299 11.63 2.50 4.53
N ARG A 300 12.29 3.26 5.41
CA ARG A 300 13.06 2.67 6.52
C ARG A 300 12.15 1.85 7.43
N ALA A 301 10.98 2.39 7.80
CA ALA A 301 10.01 1.67 8.62
C ALA A 301 9.53 0.36 7.96
N LEU A 302 9.30 0.34 6.65
CA LEU A 302 8.94 -0.87 5.91
C LEU A 302 10.08 -1.91 5.93
N ILE A 303 11.31 -1.49 5.63
CA ILE A 303 12.47 -2.39 5.65
C ILE A 303 12.69 -2.95 7.06
N ASP A 304 12.63 -2.12 8.09
CA ASP A 304 12.76 -2.53 9.48
C ASP A 304 11.65 -3.54 9.86
N TYR A 305 10.39 -3.20 9.56
CA TYR A 305 9.24 -4.07 9.85
C TYR A 305 9.34 -5.42 9.14
N MET A 306 9.68 -5.42 7.84
CA MET A 306 9.84 -6.65 7.09
C MET A 306 11.05 -7.46 7.57
N THR A 307 12.11 -6.81 8.05
CA THR A 307 13.30 -7.50 8.59
C THR A 307 12.99 -8.17 9.92
N VAL A 308 12.45 -7.44 10.91
CA VAL A 308 12.20 -7.99 12.25
C VAL A 308 11.13 -9.08 12.26
N ASN A 309 10.23 -9.06 11.26
CA ASN A 309 9.18 -10.07 11.09
C ASN A 309 9.55 -11.16 10.08
N ASN A 310 10.82 -11.27 9.67
CA ASN A 310 11.32 -12.27 8.73
C ASN A 310 10.57 -12.30 7.38
N LEU A 311 9.98 -11.19 6.96
CA LEU A 311 9.29 -11.04 5.68
C LEU A 311 10.23 -10.64 4.57
N LEU A 312 11.34 -9.94 4.84
CA LEU A 312 12.22 -9.42 3.80
C LEU A 312 12.76 -10.56 2.92
N LYS A 313 12.42 -10.53 1.63
CA LYS A 313 12.96 -11.44 0.62
C LYS A 313 13.39 -10.60 -0.59
N THR A 314 14.60 -10.87 -1.07
CA THR A 314 15.27 -10.17 -2.17
C THR A 314 15.86 -11.20 -3.13
#